data_AF-A0A922XIU9-F1
#
_entry.id   AF-A0A922XIU9-F1
#
_cell.length_a   1.000
_cell.length_b   1.000
_cell.length_c   1.000
_cell.angle_alpha   90.00
_cell.angle_beta   90.00
_cell.angle_gamma   90.00
#
_symmetry.space_group_name_H-M   'P 1'
#
loop_
_entity.id
_entity.type
_entity.pdbx_description
1 polymer ?
#
loop_
_entity_poly.entity_id
_entity_poly.type
_entity_poly.pdbx_seq_one_letter_code
_entity_poly.pdbx_strand_id
1 'polypeptide(L)'
;MKINTRWMTVLALLLFTHTFTSAQVLNRLKGKGEQKAGEAIDNLFSGKKKKTDPPANESTAPAGNGSGAGSNPVNKSGGGLVSTPPDVNQNLNDAESAYKKASYGESRYAIQQAMLGVELEIGNKILKSLPETISGLKKDADADQVTSTGYGWAGLTILRKYNDNKEKELRVTIANNTVWMSAVNMYLASGAYAQQTGGEQNWKQTKVKGNRAIIEYDESSGYKLSVPVGQSSLLVYEGVNFASEKEIMAAADAIDIDGIKKLLGEN
;
A
#
# COMPACT_ATOMS: atom_id res chain seq x y z
N MET A 1 30.25 58.17 -12.01
CA MET A 1 30.01 57.00 -11.12
C MET A 1 30.91 55.87 -11.59
N LYS A 2 32.00 55.56 -10.86
CA LYS A 2 33.00 54.56 -11.26
C LYS A 2 32.61 53.19 -10.70
N ILE A 3 32.32 52.23 -11.58
CA ILE A 3 32.02 50.85 -11.22
C ILE A 3 33.35 50.09 -11.06
N ASN A 4 33.49 49.39 -9.94
CA ASN A 4 34.75 48.86 -9.43
C ASN A 4 35.00 47.44 -10.01
N THR A 5 35.93 47.33 -10.96
CA THR A 5 36.22 46.14 -11.79
C THR A 5 36.88 44.96 -11.05
N ARG A 6 36.90 44.95 -9.70
CA ARG A 6 37.53 43.87 -8.91
C ARG A 6 36.56 42.77 -8.44
N TRP A 7 35.27 42.92 -8.71
CA TRP A 7 34.24 41.94 -8.31
C TRP A 7 33.78 41.02 -9.46
N MET A 8 34.19 41.27 -10.71
CA MET A 8 33.84 40.40 -11.84
C MET A 8 34.78 39.20 -12.03
N THR A 9 35.96 39.20 -11.40
CA THR A 9 36.92 38.09 -11.54
C THR A 9 36.74 36.97 -10.52
N VAL A 10 35.95 37.17 -9.45
CA VAL A 10 35.65 36.10 -8.46
C VAL A 10 34.40 35.29 -8.85
N LEU A 11 33.48 35.86 -9.62
CA LEU A 11 32.27 35.15 -10.07
C LEU A 11 32.49 34.26 -11.30
N ALA A 12 33.59 34.46 -12.04
CA ALA A 12 33.89 33.69 -13.25
C ALA A 12 34.77 32.44 -13.01
N LEU A 13 35.28 32.21 -11.78
CA LEU A 13 36.14 31.07 -11.47
C LEU A 13 35.48 29.98 -10.60
N LEU A 14 34.19 30.13 -10.26
CA LEU A 14 33.42 29.16 -9.46
C LEU A 14 32.46 28.29 -10.30
N LEU A 15 32.60 28.30 -11.62
CA LEU A 15 31.77 27.51 -12.55
C LEU A 15 32.49 26.32 -13.20
N PHE A 16 33.69 25.97 -12.75
CA PHE A 16 34.42 24.79 -13.22
C PHE A 16 34.93 23.97 -12.05
N THR A 17 34.11 23.02 -11.61
CA THR A 17 34.45 21.69 -11.10
C THR A 17 33.26 21.21 -10.29
N HIS A 18 32.50 20.25 -10.82
CA HIS A 18 31.75 19.20 -10.11
C HIS A 18 30.79 18.55 -11.13
N THR A 19 31.35 17.97 -12.19
CA THR A 19 30.66 16.94 -12.96
C THR A 19 30.75 15.63 -12.17
N PHE A 20 29.88 15.46 -11.18
CA PHE A 20 29.58 14.12 -10.67
C PHE A 20 28.91 13.37 -11.82
N THR A 21 29.64 12.41 -12.39
CA THR A 21 29.14 11.52 -13.44
C THR A 21 27.97 10.71 -12.88
N SER A 22 26.77 11.04 -13.32
CA SER A 22 25.50 10.36 -13.03
C SER A 22 25.51 8.87 -13.36
N ALA A 23 26.50 8.39 -14.13
CA ALA A 23 26.64 6.99 -14.52
C ALA A 23 27.07 6.03 -13.37
N GLN A 24 27.90 6.47 -12.43
CA GLN A 24 28.41 5.58 -11.36
C GLN A 24 27.44 5.43 -10.18
N VAL A 25 26.64 6.46 -9.90
CA VAL A 25 25.57 6.41 -8.89
C VAL A 25 24.39 5.58 -9.40
N LEU A 26 24.07 5.70 -10.70
CA LEU A 26 23.00 4.92 -11.35
C LEU A 26 23.32 3.41 -11.40
N ASN A 27 24.58 3.02 -11.61
CA ASN A 27 24.99 1.62 -11.58
C ASN A 27 24.97 1.00 -10.17
N ARG A 28 25.13 1.79 -9.11
CA ARG A 28 25.00 1.32 -7.72
C ARG A 28 23.53 1.24 -7.25
N LEU A 29 22.64 2.00 -7.86
CA LEU A 29 21.19 1.95 -7.62
C LEU A 29 20.50 0.82 -8.38
N LYS A 30 20.92 0.52 -9.62
CA LYS A 30 20.34 -0.59 -10.42
C LYS A 30 20.51 -1.96 -9.76
N GLY A 31 21.68 -2.28 -9.21
CA GLY A 31 21.92 -3.59 -8.59
C GLY A 31 21.34 -3.80 -7.18
N LYS A 32 20.81 -2.76 -6.54
CA LYS A 32 20.30 -2.82 -5.14
C LYS A 32 18.86 -2.34 -4.97
N GLY A 33 18.28 -1.69 -5.99
CA GLY A 33 16.90 -1.19 -5.96
C GLY A 33 15.87 -2.28 -6.21
N GLU A 34 16.17 -3.25 -7.08
CA GLU A 34 15.21 -4.29 -7.48
C GLU A 34 14.94 -5.29 -6.35
N GLN A 35 15.97 -5.76 -5.65
CA GLN A 35 15.82 -6.61 -4.47
C GLN A 35 15.15 -5.87 -3.31
N LYS A 36 15.49 -4.60 -3.06
CA LYS A 36 14.91 -3.84 -1.95
C LYS A 36 13.48 -3.38 -2.19
N ALA A 37 13.10 -3.11 -3.44
CA ALA A 37 11.71 -2.82 -3.79
C ALA A 37 10.85 -4.08 -3.66
N GLY A 38 11.33 -5.22 -4.15
CA GLY A 38 10.70 -6.53 -3.95
C GLY A 38 10.57 -6.91 -2.48
N GLU A 39 11.63 -6.75 -1.69
CA GLU A 39 11.61 -7.00 -0.23
C GLU A 39 10.73 -6.00 0.53
N ALA A 40 10.67 -4.73 0.14
CA ALA A 40 9.78 -3.75 0.77
C ALA A 40 8.31 -4.08 0.48
N ILE A 41 8.01 -4.53 -0.73
CA ILE A 41 6.70 -5.03 -1.12
C ILE A 41 6.39 -6.31 -0.33
N ASP A 42 7.29 -7.30 -0.32
CA ASP A 42 7.04 -8.58 0.37
C ASP A 42 6.91 -8.40 1.90
N ASN A 43 7.64 -7.46 2.52
CA ASN A 43 7.46 -7.12 3.94
C ASN A 43 6.15 -6.35 4.25
N LEU A 44 5.56 -5.69 3.25
CA LEU A 44 4.27 -5.01 3.39
C LEU A 44 3.07 -5.94 3.09
N PHE A 45 3.24 -6.94 2.20
CA PHE A 45 2.18 -7.88 1.80
C PHE A 45 2.22 -9.23 2.53
N SER A 46 3.39 -9.73 2.90
CA SER A 46 3.50 -10.92 3.75
C SER A 46 3.36 -10.47 5.20
N GLY A 47 2.16 -10.65 5.76
CA GLY A 47 1.89 -10.55 7.20
C GLY A 47 2.63 -11.65 7.99
N LYS A 48 3.96 -11.72 7.88
CA LYS A 48 4.80 -12.57 8.71
C LYS A 48 4.70 -12.05 10.13
N LYS A 49 3.89 -12.77 10.91
CA LYS A 49 3.95 -12.92 12.36
C LYS A 49 5.32 -12.51 12.89
N LYS A 50 5.44 -11.27 13.37
CA LYS A 50 6.42 -10.98 14.42
C LYS A 50 5.97 -11.83 15.61
N LYS A 51 6.69 -12.92 15.86
CA LYS A 51 6.80 -13.43 17.23
C LYS A 51 7.27 -12.26 18.07
N THR A 52 6.37 -11.66 18.82
CA THR A 52 6.71 -10.84 19.98
C THR A 52 7.14 -11.80 21.08
N ASP A 53 8.37 -12.29 20.98
CA ASP A 53 9.11 -12.72 22.15
C ASP A 53 9.48 -11.43 22.93
N PRO A 54 9.09 -11.28 24.21
CA PRO A 54 9.51 -10.15 25.01
C PRO A 54 11.03 -10.21 25.25
N PRO A 55 11.70 -9.06 25.44
CA PRO A 55 13.16 -9.01 25.51
C PRO A 55 13.66 -9.81 26.71
N ALA A 56 14.59 -10.73 26.43
CA ALA A 56 15.38 -11.42 27.42
C ALA A 56 16.20 -10.38 28.20
N ASN A 57 15.84 -10.16 29.45
CA ASN A 57 16.70 -9.51 30.42
C ASN A 57 17.57 -10.61 31.04
N GLU A 58 18.85 -10.64 30.67
CA GLU A 58 19.84 -11.43 31.39
C GLU A 58 19.96 -10.85 32.81
N SER A 59 19.50 -11.62 33.80
CA SER A 59 19.81 -11.41 35.21
C SER A 59 20.16 -12.76 35.79
N THR A 60 21.45 -12.92 36.06
CA THR A 60 22.07 -14.13 36.59
C THR A 60 21.76 -14.29 38.09
N ALA A 61 21.35 -15.51 38.45
CA ALA A 61 21.41 -16.21 39.76
C ALA A 61 20.31 -15.96 40.82
N PRO A 62 20.09 -16.91 41.77
CA PRO A 62 20.11 -18.38 41.66
C PRO A 62 18.78 -19.03 42.14
N ALA A 63 18.68 -20.35 41.99
CA ALA A 63 17.55 -21.19 42.36
C ALA A 63 17.07 -20.97 43.81
N GLY A 64 15.76 -20.68 43.96
CA GLY A 64 15.05 -20.59 45.23
C GLY A 64 13.67 -21.22 45.11
N ASN A 65 13.50 -22.36 45.78
CA ASN A 65 12.28 -23.13 45.89
C ASN A 65 11.24 -22.33 46.72
N GLY A 66 10.19 -21.82 46.08
CA GLY A 66 9.18 -20.97 46.72
C GLY A 66 7.80 -21.14 46.12
N SER A 67 6.99 -22.00 46.76
CA SER A 67 5.55 -22.13 46.59
C SER A 67 4.85 -20.79 46.86
N GLY A 68 4.29 -20.18 45.81
CA GLY A 68 3.55 -18.92 45.85
C GLY A 68 2.88 -18.63 44.51
N ALA A 69 1.90 -19.46 44.14
CA ALA A 69 1.12 -19.33 42.92
C ALA A 69 0.21 -18.09 42.97
N GLY A 70 0.76 -16.91 42.64
CA GLY A 70 0.00 -15.72 42.31
C GLY A 70 -0.57 -15.84 40.90
N SER A 71 -1.71 -16.51 40.75
CA SER A 71 -2.41 -16.63 39.48
C SER A 71 -2.98 -15.26 39.06
N ASN A 72 -2.28 -14.54 38.19
CA ASN A 72 -2.85 -13.36 37.53
C ASN A 72 -4.16 -13.77 36.83
N PRO A 73 -5.26 -13.02 37.03
CA PRO A 73 -6.52 -13.32 36.35
C PRO A 73 -6.33 -13.28 34.83
N VAL A 74 -6.59 -14.41 34.17
CA VAL A 74 -6.64 -14.49 32.71
C VAL A 74 -8.06 -14.18 32.27
N ASN A 75 -8.21 -13.35 31.24
CA ASN A 75 -9.52 -13.04 30.68
C ASN A 75 -10.16 -14.32 30.12
N LYS A 76 -11.28 -14.75 30.72
CA LYS A 76 -12.06 -15.93 30.31
C LYS A 76 -13.38 -15.58 29.64
N SER A 77 -13.72 -14.29 29.57
CA SER A 77 -15.00 -13.82 29.06
C SER A 77 -14.92 -12.35 28.66
N GLY A 78 -15.35 -12.04 27.44
CA GLY A 78 -15.53 -10.67 26.95
C GLY A 78 -16.09 -10.72 25.54
N GLY A 79 -17.04 -9.84 25.23
CA GLY A 79 -17.69 -9.78 23.91
C GLY A 79 -16.83 -9.19 22.79
N GLY A 80 -15.55 -8.90 23.07
CA GLY A 80 -14.69 -8.15 22.17
C GLY A 80 -15.10 -6.69 22.01
N LEU A 81 -14.55 -6.04 20.98
CA LEU A 81 -14.94 -4.68 20.59
C LEU A 81 -15.83 -4.77 19.35
N VAL A 82 -16.99 -4.13 19.39
CA VAL A 82 -17.80 -3.91 18.19
C VAL A 82 -17.21 -2.70 17.47
N SER A 83 -16.72 -2.91 16.24
CA SER A 83 -16.25 -1.82 15.40
C SER A 83 -17.37 -1.39 14.46
N THR A 84 -18.07 -0.32 14.84
CA THR A 84 -18.95 0.41 13.92
C THR A 84 -18.15 1.56 13.31
N PRO A 85 -18.21 1.78 11.98
CA PRO A 85 -17.64 2.97 11.37
C PRO A 85 -18.11 4.24 12.10
N PRO A 86 -17.25 5.27 12.26
CA PRO A 86 -17.67 6.53 12.86
C PRO A 86 -18.85 7.13 12.10
N ASP A 87 -19.83 7.68 12.82
CA ASP A 87 -20.90 8.46 12.21
C ASP A 87 -20.33 9.77 11.67
N VAL A 88 -20.29 9.90 10.35
CA VAL A 88 -19.72 11.05 9.65
C VAL A 88 -20.45 12.34 10.03
N ASN A 89 -21.78 12.34 10.03
CA ASN A 89 -22.57 13.54 10.27
C ASN A 89 -22.42 14.02 11.72
N GLN A 90 -22.44 13.08 12.66
CA GLN A 90 -22.24 13.41 14.07
C GLN A 90 -20.85 14.02 14.30
N ASN A 91 -19.80 13.40 13.77
CA ASN A 91 -18.44 13.90 13.93
C ASN A 91 -18.21 15.26 13.24
N LEU A 92 -18.89 15.55 12.12
CA LEU A 92 -18.85 16.88 11.50
C LEU A 92 -19.53 17.95 12.39
N ASN A 93 -20.67 17.64 12.99
CA ASN A 93 -21.35 18.54 13.93
C ASN A 93 -20.53 18.79 15.19
N ASP A 94 -19.87 17.75 15.71
CA ASP A 94 -18.98 17.85 16.87
C ASP A 94 -17.74 18.69 16.55
N ALA A 95 -17.15 18.49 15.36
CA ALA A 95 -16.03 19.28 14.89
C ALA A 95 -16.35 20.77 14.80
N GLU A 96 -17.50 21.11 14.23
CA GLU A 96 -17.98 22.49 14.11
C GLU A 96 -18.23 23.12 15.50
N SER A 97 -18.89 22.37 16.39
CA SER A 97 -19.20 22.81 17.75
C SER A 97 -17.94 23.06 18.58
N ALA A 98 -16.95 22.17 18.48
CA ALA A 98 -15.66 22.30 19.14
C ALA A 98 -14.86 23.50 18.59
N TYR A 99 -14.87 23.69 17.26
CA TYR A 99 -14.19 24.80 16.61
C TYR A 99 -14.73 26.16 17.06
N LYS A 100 -16.07 26.31 17.12
CA LYS A 100 -16.74 27.54 17.60
C LYS A 100 -16.36 27.91 19.04
N LYS A 101 -15.99 26.92 19.86
CA LYS A 101 -15.52 27.10 21.24
C LYS A 101 -14.00 27.25 21.36
N ALA A 102 -13.28 27.36 20.24
CA ALA A 102 -11.82 27.35 20.17
C ALA A 102 -11.15 26.09 20.75
N SER A 103 -11.89 24.98 20.83
CA SER A 103 -11.37 23.66 21.24
C SER A 103 -10.78 22.94 20.02
N TYR A 104 -9.60 23.40 19.58
CA TYR A 104 -9.00 22.92 18.33
C TYR A 104 -8.59 21.45 18.37
N GLY A 105 -8.22 20.92 19.55
CA GLY A 105 -7.88 19.50 19.72
C GLY A 105 -9.08 18.59 19.47
N GLU A 106 -10.22 18.90 20.09
CA GLU A 106 -11.47 18.16 19.90
C GLU A 106 -11.98 18.32 18.46
N SER A 107 -11.91 19.53 17.91
CA SER A 107 -12.29 19.79 16.52
C SER A 107 -11.46 18.95 15.55
N ARG A 108 -10.14 18.91 15.73
CA ARG A 108 -9.24 18.07 14.91
C ARG A 108 -9.57 16.59 15.03
N TYR A 109 -9.77 16.09 16.25
CA TYR A 109 -10.11 14.68 16.47
C TYR A 109 -11.43 14.31 15.79
N ALA A 110 -12.47 15.12 15.94
CA ALA A 110 -13.77 14.89 15.31
C ALA A 110 -13.67 14.90 13.77
N ILE A 111 -12.89 15.82 13.17
CA ILE A 111 -12.61 15.79 11.72
C ILE A 111 -11.94 14.49 11.30
N GLN A 112 -10.97 14.00 12.08
CA GLN A 112 -10.29 12.72 11.79
C GLN A 112 -11.26 11.54 11.83
N GLN A 113 -12.18 11.52 12.80
CA GLN A 113 -13.23 10.50 12.88
C GLN A 113 -14.21 10.58 11.71
N ALA A 114 -14.62 11.78 11.31
CA ALA A 114 -15.47 11.97 10.13
C ALA A 114 -14.79 11.47 8.86
N MET A 115 -13.50 11.79 8.67
CA MET A 115 -12.71 11.32 7.53
C MET A 115 -12.58 9.79 7.51
N LEU A 116 -12.30 9.18 8.66
CA LEU A 116 -12.28 7.72 8.81
C LEU A 116 -13.63 7.11 8.41
N GLY A 117 -14.75 7.68 8.87
CA GLY A 117 -16.09 7.23 8.50
C GLY A 117 -16.34 7.29 6.99
N VAL A 118 -15.95 8.39 6.33
CA VAL A 118 -16.07 8.56 4.88
C VAL A 118 -15.21 7.52 4.13
N GLU A 119 -13.97 7.32 4.53
CA GLU A 119 -13.06 6.35 3.91
C GLU A 119 -13.60 4.92 4.02
N LEU A 120 -14.12 4.54 5.19
CA LEU A 120 -14.77 3.23 5.39
C LEU A 120 -16.05 3.10 4.55
N GLU A 121 -16.85 4.16 4.42
CA GLU A 121 -18.04 4.15 3.56
C GLU A 121 -17.67 3.95 2.08
N ILE A 122 -16.67 4.68 1.59
CA ILE A 122 -16.14 4.53 0.22
C ILE A 122 -15.64 3.10 0.02
N GLY A 123 -14.82 2.59 0.94
CA GLY A 123 -14.28 1.24 0.82
C GLY A 123 -15.34 0.16 0.80
N ASN A 124 -16.38 0.28 1.63
CA ASN A 124 -17.53 -0.63 1.62
C ASN A 124 -18.35 -0.53 0.32
N LYS A 125 -18.51 0.66 -0.26
CA LYS A 125 -19.18 0.83 -1.56
C LYS A 125 -18.39 0.17 -2.69
N ILE A 126 -17.07 0.35 -2.71
CA ILE A 126 -16.19 -0.32 -3.68
C ILE A 126 -16.27 -1.84 -3.50
N LEU A 127 -16.17 -2.33 -2.27
CA LEU A 127 -16.27 -3.75 -1.98
C LEU A 127 -17.61 -4.35 -2.48
N LYS A 128 -18.71 -3.62 -2.33
CA LYS A 128 -20.03 -4.01 -2.87
C LYS A 128 -20.09 -3.96 -4.39
N SER A 129 -19.33 -3.08 -5.05
CA SER A 129 -19.30 -3.00 -6.52
C SER A 129 -18.41 -4.06 -7.17
N LEU A 130 -17.48 -4.66 -6.41
CA LEU A 130 -16.67 -5.77 -6.91
C LEU A 130 -17.56 -7.01 -7.19
N PRO A 131 -17.30 -7.77 -8.26
CA PRO A 131 -18.10 -8.95 -8.63
C PRO A 131 -18.23 -9.98 -7.50
N GLU A 132 -19.27 -10.81 -7.55
CA GLU A 132 -19.39 -11.97 -6.65
C GLU A 132 -18.52 -13.15 -7.09
N THR A 133 -18.26 -13.23 -8.39
CA THR A 133 -17.44 -14.27 -9.01
C THR A 133 -16.54 -13.71 -10.10
N ILE A 134 -15.30 -14.22 -10.19
CA ILE A 134 -14.35 -13.87 -11.24
C ILE A 134 -13.66 -15.15 -11.71
N SER A 135 -13.67 -15.41 -13.02
CA SER A 135 -13.03 -16.59 -13.62
C SER A 135 -13.42 -17.91 -12.94
N GLY A 136 -14.69 -18.03 -12.53
CA GLY A 136 -15.24 -19.19 -11.82
C GLY A 136 -14.94 -19.26 -10.32
N LEU A 137 -14.09 -18.37 -9.79
CA LEU A 137 -13.79 -18.24 -8.37
C LEU A 137 -14.90 -17.45 -7.66
N LYS A 138 -15.29 -17.87 -6.46
CA LYS A 138 -16.28 -17.16 -5.63
C LYS A 138 -15.58 -16.23 -4.67
N LYS A 139 -16.19 -15.08 -4.35
CA LYS A 139 -15.70 -14.20 -3.29
C LYS A 139 -15.67 -14.95 -1.95
N ASP A 140 -14.64 -14.66 -1.17
CA ASP A 140 -14.50 -15.06 0.22
C ASP A 140 -14.84 -13.85 1.09
N ALA A 141 -16.10 -13.79 1.52
CA ALA A 141 -16.62 -12.66 2.29
C ALA A 141 -15.97 -12.53 3.68
N ASP A 142 -15.42 -13.62 4.23
CA ASP A 142 -14.73 -13.59 5.52
C ASP A 142 -13.32 -12.98 5.40
N ALA A 143 -12.76 -13.01 4.19
CA ALA A 143 -11.48 -12.37 3.86
C ALA A 143 -11.63 -10.92 3.36
N ASP A 144 -12.85 -10.44 3.12
CA ASP A 144 -13.08 -9.06 2.69
C ASP A 144 -12.67 -8.09 3.80
N GLN A 145 -11.83 -7.12 3.48
CA GLN A 145 -11.31 -6.16 4.45
C GLN A 145 -11.31 -4.74 3.89
N VAL A 146 -11.79 -3.80 4.70
CA VAL A 146 -11.66 -2.37 4.44
C VAL A 146 -10.90 -1.76 5.61
N THR A 147 -9.75 -1.17 5.32
CA THR A 147 -8.88 -0.53 6.33
C THR A 147 -8.57 0.89 5.90
N SER A 148 -8.87 1.85 6.76
CA SER A 148 -8.28 3.18 6.68
C SER A 148 -7.18 3.26 7.72
N THR A 149 -6.00 3.72 7.30
CA THR A 149 -4.86 3.88 8.21
C THR A 149 -4.65 5.31 8.69
N GLY A 150 -5.57 6.24 8.37
CA GLY A 150 -5.65 7.59 8.91
C GLY A 150 -4.30 8.31 9.11
N TYR A 151 -3.96 9.22 8.20
CA TYR A 151 -2.74 10.05 8.19
C TYR A 151 -1.45 9.35 7.68
N GLY A 152 -0.99 9.77 6.50
CA GLY A 152 0.43 9.73 6.12
C GLY A 152 0.94 8.51 5.35
N TRP A 153 0.27 7.35 5.35
CA TRP A 153 0.86 6.14 4.73
C TRP A 153 -0.06 5.28 3.87
N ALA A 154 -1.39 5.25 4.06
CA ALA A 154 -2.38 4.73 3.10
C ALA A 154 -3.80 5.18 3.49
N GLY A 155 -4.41 6.09 2.70
CA GLY A 155 -5.72 6.67 3.05
C GLY A 155 -6.85 5.64 3.09
N LEU A 156 -6.78 4.62 2.23
CA LEU A 156 -7.75 3.55 2.21
C LEU A 156 -7.13 2.31 1.54
N THR A 157 -7.31 1.15 2.13
CA THR A 157 -6.98 -0.15 1.55
C THR A 157 -8.19 -1.06 1.60
N ILE A 158 -8.57 -1.61 0.45
CA ILE A 158 -9.66 -2.56 0.29
C ILE A 158 -9.06 -3.85 -0.24
N LEU A 159 -9.38 -4.97 0.40
CA LEU A 159 -8.95 -6.29 -0.01
C LEU A 159 -10.19 -7.13 -0.25
N ARG A 160 -10.22 -7.81 -1.40
CA ARG A 160 -11.15 -8.90 -1.67
C ARG A 160 -10.38 -10.12 -2.17
N LYS A 161 -10.76 -11.28 -1.66
CA LYS A 161 -10.22 -12.58 -2.10
C LYS A 161 -11.30 -13.35 -2.85
N TYR A 162 -10.92 -14.01 -3.93
CA TYR A 162 -11.73 -14.99 -4.64
C TYR A 162 -10.99 -16.30 -4.65
N ASN A 163 -11.66 -17.41 -4.37
CA ASN A 163 -11.04 -18.73 -4.43
C ASN A 163 -12.07 -19.81 -4.77
N ASP A 164 -11.56 -21.02 -5.01
CA ASP A 164 -12.36 -22.23 -5.23
C ASP A 164 -12.36 -23.17 -4.02
N ASN A 165 -11.88 -22.70 -2.86
CA ASN A 165 -11.57 -23.48 -1.65
C ASN A 165 -10.60 -24.65 -1.89
N LYS A 166 -9.77 -24.58 -2.94
CA LYS A 166 -8.74 -25.57 -3.24
C LYS A 166 -7.41 -24.87 -3.39
N GLU A 167 -6.97 -24.67 -4.63
CA GLU A 167 -5.62 -24.24 -4.96
C GLU A 167 -5.61 -22.93 -5.72
N LYS A 168 -6.74 -22.50 -6.31
CA LYS A 168 -6.78 -21.32 -7.16
C LYS A 168 -7.35 -20.12 -6.41
N GLU A 169 -6.59 -19.04 -6.40
CA GLU A 169 -6.93 -17.83 -5.67
C GLU A 169 -6.63 -16.58 -6.51
N LEU A 170 -7.52 -15.59 -6.40
CA LEU A 170 -7.29 -14.23 -6.86
C LEU A 170 -7.49 -13.27 -5.68
N ARG A 171 -6.45 -12.54 -5.31
CA ARG A 171 -6.54 -11.44 -4.35
C ARG A 171 -6.50 -10.10 -5.09
N VAL A 172 -7.47 -9.25 -4.81
CA VAL A 172 -7.57 -7.90 -5.35
C VAL A 172 -7.40 -6.90 -4.21
N THR A 173 -6.33 -6.10 -4.29
CA THR A 173 -6.03 -5.03 -3.35
C THR A 173 -6.20 -3.69 -4.05
N ILE A 174 -6.99 -2.79 -3.46
CA ILE A 174 -7.21 -1.43 -3.95
C ILE A 174 -6.68 -0.49 -2.88
N ALA A 175 -5.66 0.29 -3.20
CA ALA A 175 -5.05 1.23 -2.28
C ALA A 175 -5.14 2.65 -2.83
N ASN A 176 -5.61 3.60 -2.01
CA ASN A 176 -5.54 5.03 -2.28
C ASN A 176 -4.39 5.63 -1.44
N ASN A 177 -3.21 5.75 -2.05
CA ASN A 177 -1.99 6.27 -1.46
C ASN A 177 -1.04 6.92 -2.49
N THR A 178 -0.64 8.15 -2.21
CA THR A 178 0.33 8.93 -3.02
C THR A 178 1.78 8.45 -2.90
N VAL A 179 2.17 7.80 -1.79
CA VAL A 179 3.54 7.31 -1.56
C VAL A 179 3.86 6.14 -2.49
N TRP A 180 2.91 5.23 -2.66
CA TRP A 180 3.06 4.08 -3.55
C TRP A 180 3.17 4.50 -5.02
N MET A 181 2.41 5.52 -5.41
CA MET A 181 2.47 6.09 -6.76
C MET A 181 3.82 6.71 -7.08
N SER A 182 4.53 7.29 -6.11
CA SER A 182 5.88 7.82 -6.34
C SER A 182 6.88 6.71 -6.67
N ALA A 183 6.80 5.58 -5.96
CA ALA A 183 7.62 4.41 -6.24
C ALA A 183 7.26 3.77 -7.59
N VAL A 184 5.97 3.64 -7.90
CA VAL A 184 5.50 3.06 -9.17
C VAL A 184 5.83 3.97 -10.34
N ASN A 185 5.64 5.29 -10.22
CA ASN A 185 6.00 6.24 -11.27
C ASN A 185 7.50 6.28 -11.50
N MET A 186 8.31 6.25 -10.43
CA MET A 186 9.77 6.16 -10.55
C MET A 186 10.18 4.84 -11.23
N TYR A 187 9.57 3.73 -10.83
CA TYR A 187 9.82 2.41 -11.42
C TYR A 187 9.44 2.37 -12.91
N LEU A 188 8.27 2.89 -13.27
CA LEU A 188 7.80 3.01 -14.66
C LEU A 188 8.63 3.99 -15.51
N ALA A 189 9.06 5.12 -14.94
CA ALA A 189 9.77 6.18 -15.66
C ALA A 189 11.28 5.90 -15.81
N SER A 190 11.86 5.07 -14.94
CA SER A 190 13.31 4.84 -14.87
C SER A 190 13.94 4.10 -16.06
N GLY A 191 13.16 3.71 -17.08
CA GLY A 191 13.68 2.92 -18.20
C GLY A 191 14.23 1.55 -17.78
N ALA A 192 13.96 1.11 -16.54
CA ALA A 192 14.19 -0.26 -16.07
C ALA A 192 13.39 -1.29 -16.90
N TYR A 193 12.36 -0.81 -17.61
CA TYR A 193 11.59 -1.50 -18.63
C TYR A 193 12.27 -1.64 -20.00
N ALA A 194 13.61 -1.64 -20.05
CA ALA A 194 14.29 -2.10 -21.26
C ALA A 194 13.98 -3.60 -21.38
N GLN A 195 13.00 -3.95 -22.23
CA GLN A 195 12.77 -5.34 -22.62
C GLN A 195 14.08 -5.88 -23.17
N GLN A 196 14.77 -6.72 -22.40
CA GLN A 196 15.98 -7.35 -22.86
C GLN A 196 15.57 -8.49 -23.77
N THR A 197 15.82 -8.33 -25.07
CA THR A 197 15.83 -9.47 -25.99
C THR A 197 17.00 -10.38 -25.57
N GLY A 198 16.72 -11.50 -24.90
CA GLY A 198 17.71 -12.54 -24.60
C GLY A 198 17.92 -12.93 -23.12
N GLY A 199 17.04 -12.57 -22.18
CA GLY A 199 17.09 -13.04 -20.78
C GLY A 199 15.71 -13.48 -20.25
N GLU A 200 15.68 -14.16 -19.09
CA GLU A 200 14.44 -14.51 -18.37
C GLU A 200 13.80 -13.24 -17.81
N GLN A 201 12.94 -12.62 -18.61
CA GLN A 201 12.18 -11.44 -18.24
C GLN A 201 10.85 -11.86 -17.60
N ASN A 202 10.80 -11.82 -16.28
CA ASN A 202 9.64 -12.24 -15.47
C ASN A 202 8.60 -11.12 -15.28
N TRP A 203 8.74 -9.98 -15.95
CA TRP A 203 7.77 -8.89 -15.91
C TRP A 203 7.64 -8.19 -17.26
N LYS A 204 6.51 -7.53 -17.53
CA LYS A 204 6.36 -6.64 -18.71
C LYS A 204 5.29 -5.58 -18.49
N GLN A 205 5.34 -4.54 -19.31
CA GLN A 205 4.24 -3.58 -19.38
C GLN A 205 3.07 -4.17 -20.17
N THR A 206 1.87 -3.88 -19.70
CA THR A 206 0.62 -4.26 -20.35
C THR A 206 -0.43 -3.17 -20.14
N LYS A 207 -1.68 -3.44 -20.52
CA LYS A 207 -2.82 -2.56 -20.25
C LYS A 207 -4.01 -3.36 -19.74
N VAL A 208 -4.72 -2.79 -18.77
CA VAL A 208 -6.00 -3.31 -18.26
C VAL A 208 -7.04 -2.21 -18.46
N LYS A 209 -8.07 -2.48 -19.27
CA LYS A 209 -9.08 -1.46 -19.65
C LYS A 209 -8.49 -0.10 -20.03
N GLY A 210 -7.41 -0.10 -20.81
CA GLY A 210 -6.73 1.13 -21.27
C GLY A 210 -5.78 1.78 -20.25
N ASN A 211 -5.82 1.39 -18.97
CA ASN A 211 -4.87 1.84 -17.95
C ASN A 211 -3.53 1.11 -18.14
N ARG A 212 -2.42 1.84 -18.00
CA ARG A 212 -1.09 1.23 -18.02
C ARG A 212 -0.96 0.30 -16.82
N ALA A 213 -0.34 -0.85 -17.03
CA ALA A 213 -0.15 -1.84 -15.99
C ALA A 213 1.21 -2.52 -16.13
N ILE A 214 1.67 -3.10 -15.03
CA ILE A 214 2.81 -3.99 -14.98
C ILE A 214 2.29 -5.36 -14.60
N ILE A 215 2.66 -6.38 -15.37
CA ILE A 215 2.47 -7.77 -14.98
C ILE A 215 3.82 -8.39 -14.65
N GLU A 216 3.87 -9.12 -13.56
CA GLU A 216 5.01 -9.90 -13.07
C GLU A 216 4.55 -11.36 -12.91
N TYR A 217 5.47 -12.31 -13.10
CA TYR A 217 5.24 -13.72 -12.88
C TYR A 217 6.38 -14.30 -12.05
N ASP A 218 6.03 -15.09 -11.05
CA ASP A 218 6.97 -15.84 -10.23
C ASP A 218 6.45 -17.26 -10.05
N GLU A 219 7.33 -18.26 -10.14
CA GLU A 219 6.92 -19.67 -10.08
C GLU A 219 6.31 -20.06 -8.72
N SER A 220 6.70 -19.37 -7.64
CA SER A 220 6.24 -19.69 -6.29
C SER A 220 4.93 -18.99 -5.91
N SER A 221 4.70 -17.78 -6.43
CA SER A 221 3.60 -16.90 -6.04
C SER A 221 2.60 -16.59 -7.15
N GLY A 222 2.89 -16.98 -8.40
CA GLY A 222 2.01 -16.82 -9.54
C GLY A 222 2.11 -15.45 -10.19
N TYR A 223 0.98 -14.93 -10.68
CA TYR A 223 0.93 -13.65 -11.38
C TYR A 223 0.65 -12.50 -10.42
N LYS A 224 1.34 -11.38 -10.63
CA LYS A 224 1.04 -10.11 -9.99
C LYS A 224 0.84 -9.03 -11.03
N LEU A 225 -0.33 -8.40 -11.02
CA LEU A 225 -0.69 -7.32 -11.94
C LEU A 225 -0.90 -6.04 -11.13
N SER A 226 -0.10 -5.01 -11.41
CA SER A 226 -0.18 -3.71 -10.76
C SER A 226 -0.70 -2.69 -11.76
N VAL A 227 -1.85 -2.09 -11.46
CA VAL A 227 -2.56 -1.13 -12.33
C VAL A 227 -2.69 0.20 -11.60
N PRO A 228 -1.78 1.15 -11.85
CA PRO A 228 -1.95 2.53 -11.41
C PRO A 228 -3.24 3.12 -11.97
N VAL A 229 -4.01 3.77 -11.12
CA VAL A 229 -5.31 4.34 -11.44
C VAL A 229 -5.36 5.77 -10.91
N GLY A 230 -5.51 6.72 -11.83
CA GLY A 230 -5.49 8.14 -11.49
C GLY A 230 -4.15 8.61 -10.95
N GLN A 231 -4.20 9.52 -9.98
CA GLN A 231 -3.02 10.15 -9.38
C GLN A 231 -2.57 9.48 -8.09
N SER A 232 -3.52 8.90 -7.35
CA SER A 232 -3.27 8.40 -5.99
C SER A 232 -3.69 6.96 -5.75
N SER A 233 -4.20 6.24 -6.74
CA SER A 233 -4.69 4.87 -6.53
C SER A 233 -3.88 3.81 -7.26
N LEU A 234 -3.77 2.64 -6.63
CA LEU A 234 -3.17 1.45 -7.21
C LEU A 234 -4.08 0.24 -6.97
N LEU A 235 -4.39 -0.47 -8.05
CA LEU A 235 -5.05 -1.77 -8.00
C LEU A 235 -3.99 -2.85 -8.20
N VAL A 236 -3.96 -3.82 -7.32
CA VAL A 236 -3.05 -4.96 -7.38
C VAL A 236 -3.86 -6.25 -7.41
N TYR A 237 -3.58 -7.08 -8.40
CA TYR A 237 -4.16 -8.40 -8.56
C TYR A 237 -3.06 -9.42 -8.33
N GLU A 238 -3.26 -10.35 -7.42
CA GLU A 238 -2.36 -11.46 -7.15
C GLU A 238 -3.11 -12.74 -7.45
N GLY A 239 -2.70 -13.45 -8.50
CA GLY A 239 -3.34 -14.65 -9.00
C GLY A 239 -2.45 -15.88 -8.80
N VAL A 240 -2.89 -16.78 -7.93
CA VAL A 240 -2.24 -18.07 -7.65
C VAL A 240 -2.90 -19.15 -8.51
N ASN A 241 -2.09 -20.00 -9.14
CA ASN A 241 -2.54 -21.11 -10.00
C ASN A 241 -3.45 -20.68 -11.17
N PHE A 242 -3.18 -19.50 -11.73
CA PHE A 242 -3.67 -19.10 -13.05
C PHE A 242 -2.77 -19.73 -14.13
N ALA A 243 -3.37 -20.40 -15.11
CA ALA A 243 -2.66 -21.20 -16.10
C ALA A 243 -1.90 -20.36 -17.13
N SER A 244 -2.30 -19.09 -17.29
CA SER A 244 -1.66 -18.19 -18.25
C SER A 244 -1.89 -16.72 -17.90
N GLU A 245 -1.04 -15.86 -18.45
CA GLU A 245 -1.22 -14.41 -18.45
C GLU A 245 -2.61 -14.01 -18.97
N LYS A 246 -3.09 -14.65 -20.05
CA LYS A 246 -4.41 -14.33 -20.62
C LYS A 246 -5.52 -14.51 -19.61
N GLU A 247 -5.41 -15.50 -18.74
CA GLU A 247 -6.41 -15.82 -17.75
C GLU A 247 -6.46 -14.79 -16.61
N ILE A 248 -5.30 -14.36 -16.09
CA ILE A 248 -5.23 -13.32 -15.06
C ILE A 248 -5.64 -11.95 -15.63
N MET A 249 -5.31 -11.66 -16.89
CA MET A 249 -5.75 -10.45 -17.57
C MET A 249 -7.27 -10.41 -17.74
N ALA A 250 -7.89 -11.53 -18.15
CA ALA A 250 -9.34 -11.63 -18.23
C ALA A 250 -10.03 -11.47 -16.86
N ALA A 251 -9.41 -11.98 -15.79
CA ALA A 251 -9.88 -11.78 -14.43
C ALA A 251 -9.83 -10.30 -14.01
N ALA A 252 -8.75 -9.60 -14.35
CA ALA A 252 -8.59 -8.17 -14.07
C ALA A 252 -9.61 -7.32 -14.86
N ASP A 253 -9.89 -7.67 -16.12
CA ASP A 253 -10.90 -7.00 -16.94
C ASP A 253 -12.34 -7.17 -16.42
N ALA A 254 -12.60 -8.10 -15.49
CA ALA A 254 -13.91 -8.19 -14.84
C ALA A 254 -14.17 -7.05 -13.84
N ILE A 255 -13.12 -6.38 -13.35
CA ILE A 255 -13.26 -5.30 -12.34
C ILE A 255 -13.63 -3.98 -13.01
N ASP A 256 -14.64 -3.30 -12.47
CA ASP A 256 -15.04 -1.95 -12.90
C ASP A 256 -14.07 -0.87 -12.37
N ILE A 257 -12.96 -0.68 -13.10
CA ILE A 257 -11.95 0.31 -12.76
C ILE A 257 -12.53 1.74 -12.79
N ASP A 258 -13.43 2.05 -13.74
CA ASP A 258 -14.00 3.39 -13.87
C ASP A 258 -14.95 3.71 -12.71
N GLY A 259 -15.76 2.74 -12.28
CA GLY A 259 -16.57 2.85 -11.07
C GLY A 259 -15.72 3.08 -9.81
N ILE A 260 -14.59 2.36 -9.68
CA ILE A 260 -13.64 2.55 -8.59
C ILE A 260 -13.03 3.95 -8.62
N LYS A 261 -12.57 4.42 -9.79
CA LYS A 261 -12.04 5.78 -9.97
C LYS A 261 -13.02 6.84 -9.47
N LYS A 262 -14.28 6.72 -9.89
CA LYS A 262 -15.34 7.66 -9.50
C LYS A 262 -15.56 7.69 -7.98
N LEU A 263 -15.55 6.54 -7.33
CA LEU A 263 -15.73 6.45 -5.87
C LEU A 263 -14.52 7.00 -5.10
N LEU A 264 -13.31 6.85 -5.64
CA LEU A 264 -12.07 7.37 -5.05
C LEU A 264 -11.77 8.84 -5.41
N GLY A 265 -12.56 9.45 -6.28
CA GLY A 265 -12.32 10.83 -6.75
C GLY A 265 -11.11 10.96 -7.68
N GLU A 266 -10.74 9.89 -8.38
CA GLU A 266 -9.63 9.86 -9.33
C GLU A 266 -10.07 10.35 -10.72
N ASN A 267 -9.29 11.23 -11.34
CA ASN A 267 -9.49 11.73 -12.71
C ASN A 267 -8.46 11.14 -13.67
#